data_AF-U7KE28-F1
#
_entry.id   AF-U7KE28-F1
#
_cell.length_a   1.000
_cell.length_b   1.000
_cell.length_c   1.000
_cell.angle_alpha   90.00
_cell.angle_beta   90.00
_cell.angle_gamma   90.00
#
_symmetry.space_group_name_H-M   'P 1'
#
loop_
_entity.id
_entity.type
_entity.pdbx_description
1 polymer ?
#
loop_
_entity_poly.entity_id
_entity_poly.type
_entity_poly.pdbx_seq_one_letter_code
_entity_poly.pdbx_strand_id
1 'polypeptide(L)' 'MNTYILSLLRRWAAGKTINKAQLNELITDGYIYTTDDGRHLATRRGIELMNTRKDRH' A
#
# COMPACT_ATOMS: atom_id res chain seq x y z
N MET A 1 -10.89 -9.78 -4.08
CA MET A 1 -10.09 -8.58 -3.77
C MET A 1 -9.47 -8.76 -2.39
N ASN A 2 -8.15 -8.65 -2.23
CA ASN A 2 -7.50 -8.84 -0.92
C ASN A 2 -7.72 -7.59 -0.04
N THR A 3 -8.80 -7.61 0.75
CA THR A 3 -9.28 -6.48 1.57
C THR A 3 -8.27 -6.03 2.62
N TYR A 4 -7.40 -6.94 3.07
CA TYR A 4 -6.35 -6.66 4.03
C TYR A 4 -5.27 -5.74 3.43
N ILE A 5 -4.71 -6.10 2.26
CA ILE A 5 -3.68 -5.31 1.58
C ILE A 5 -4.18 -3.90 1.26
N LEU A 6 -5.42 -3.77 0.77
CA LEU A 6 -6.02 -2.46 0.52
C LEU A 6 -6.12 -1.62 1.80
N SER A 7 -6.53 -2.23 2.91
CA SER A 7 -6.62 -1.53 4.20
C SER A 7 -5.26 -1.11 4.70
N LEU A 8 -4.24 -1.95 4.51
CA LEU A 8 -2.88 -1.68 4.91
C LEU A 8 -2.25 -0.55 4.09
N LEU A 9 -2.42 -0.59 2.77
CA LEU A 9 -1.96 0.43 1.85
C LEU A 9 -2.62 1.78 2.10
N ARG A 10 -3.92 1.80 2.42
CA ARG A 10 -4.63 3.03 2.83
C ARG A 10 -4.13 3.58 4.16
N ARG A 11 -3.82 2.72 5.14
CA ARG A 11 -3.23 3.16 6.41
C ARG A 11 -1.87 3.79 6.20
N TRP A 12 -1.02 3.13 5.41
CA TRP A 12 0.29 3.66 5.02
C TRP A 12 0.18 5.03 4.35
N ALA A 13 -0.68 5.15 3.33
CA ALA A 13 -0.87 6.39 2.58
C ALA A 13 -1.43 7.54 3.44
N ALA A 14 -2.21 7.22 4.48
CA ALA A 14 -2.71 8.18 5.45
C ALA A 14 -1.70 8.53 6.55
N GLY A 15 -0.46 8.04 6.49
CA GLY A 15 0.56 8.24 7.52
C GLY A 15 0.25 7.53 8.84
N LYS A 16 -0.67 6.56 8.85
CA LYS A 16 -0.99 5.79 10.06
C LYS A 16 0.09 4.75 10.33
N THR A 17 0.31 4.46 11.60
CA THR A 17 1.24 3.44 12.04
C THR A 17 0.91 2.08 11.40
N ILE A 18 1.91 1.52 10.72
CA ILE A 18 1.98 0.12 10.30
C ILE A 18 3.32 -0.43 10.81
N ASN A 19 3.40 -1.73 11.03
CA ASN A 19 4.65 -2.35 11.48
C ASN A 19 5.60 -2.63 10.29
N LYS A 20 6.86 -2.98 10.60
CA LYS A 20 7.88 -3.26 9.58
C LYS A 20 7.52 -4.45 8.68
N ALA A 21 6.87 -5.49 9.22
CA ALA A 21 6.47 -6.65 8.45
C ALA A 21 5.41 -6.29 7.41
N GLN A 22 4.41 -5.49 7.81
CA GLN A 22 3.38 -4.92 6.96
C GLN A 22 3.94 -4.01 5.86
N LEU A 23 4.90 -3.16 6.19
CA LEU A 23 5.57 -2.34 5.19
C LEU A 23 6.33 -3.22 4.17
N ASN A 24 7.07 -4.21 4.65
CA ASN A 24 7.76 -5.18 3.79
C ASN A 24 6.79 -5.95 2.89
N GLU A 25 5.60 -6.30 3.39
CA GLU A 25 4.55 -6.96 2.61
C GLU A 25 4.10 -6.09 1.44
N LEU A 26 3.83 -4.79 1.67
CA LEU A 26 3.46 -3.85 0.61
C LEU A 26 4.57 -3.65 -0.43
N ILE A 27 5.84 -3.70 -0.01
CA ILE A 27 7.00 -3.61 -0.91
C ILE A 27 7.16 -4.90 -1.72
N THR A 28 7.11 -6.06 -1.05
CA THR A 28 7.29 -7.39 -1.67
C THR A 28 6.20 -7.66 -2.69
N ASP A 29 4.96 -7.27 -2.40
CA ASP A 29 3.83 -7.42 -3.31
C ASP A 29 3.83 -6.37 -4.45
N GLY A 30 4.75 -5.40 -4.42
CA GLY A 30 4.93 -4.39 -5.45
C GLY A 30 3.90 -3.27 -5.43
N TYR A 31 3.29 -2.97 -4.28
CA TYR A 31 2.39 -1.81 -4.12
C TYR A 31 3.12 -0.53 -3.71
N ILE A 32 4.29 -0.68 -3.10
CA ILE A 32 5.19 0.40 -2.69
C ILE A 32 6.59 0.07 -3.21
N TYR A 33 7.37 1.09 -3.55
CA TYR A 33 8.80 0.95 -3.81
C TYR A 33 9.59 1.93 -2.93
N THR A 34 10.85 1.58 -2.69
CA THR A 34 11.81 2.43 -1.96
C THR A 34 12.67 3.16 -2.98
N THR A 35 12.77 4.49 -2.86
CA THR A 35 13.66 5.31 -3.67
C THR A 35 15.09 5.23 -3.13
N ASP A 36 16.06 5.70 -3.91
CA ASP A 36 17.47 5.74 -3.50
C ASP A 36 17.68 6.57 -2.20
N ASP A 37 16.88 7.63 -2.01
CA ASP A 37 16.86 8.43 -0.78
C ASP A 37 16.19 7.74 0.44
N GLY A 38 15.82 6.47 0.31
CA GLY A 38 15.13 5.71 1.36
C GLY A 38 13.66 6.08 1.57
N ARG A 39 13.05 6.86 0.67
CA ARG A 39 11.63 7.22 0.74
C ARG A 39 10.77 6.09 0.19
N HIS A 40 9.59 5.90 0.76
CA HIS A 40 8.61 4.95 0.24
C HIS A 40 7.57 5.68 -0.60
N LEU A 41 7.35 5.21 -1.83
CA LEU A 41 6.37 5.76 -2.76
C LEU A 41 5.45 4.65 -3.29
N ALA A 42 4.19 4.98 -3.57
CA ALA A 42 3.25 4.02 -4.14
C ALA A 42 3.61 3.72 -5.60
N THR A 43 3.58 2.45 -6.00
CA THR A 43 3.63 2.08 -7.42
C THR A 43 2.31 2.42 -8.10
N ARG A 44 2.29 2.38 -9.44
CA ARG A 44 1.04 2.49 -10.21
C ARG A 44 -0.03 1.51 -9.72
N ARG A 45 0.35 0.26 -9.48
CA ARG A 45 -0.53 -0.79 -8.95
C ARG A 45 -1.07 -0.45 -7.56
N GLY A 46 -0.23 0.12 -6.69
CA GLY A 46 -0.66 0.62 -5.39
C GLY A 46 -1.71 1.73 -5.50
N ILE A 47 -1.50 2.69 -6.39
CA ILE A 47 -2.44 3.80 -6.64
C ILE A 47 -3.78 3.27 -7.18
N GLU A 48 -3.75 2.38 -8.17
CA GLU A 48 -4.94 1.74 -8.73
C GLU A 48 -5.72 0.96 -7.67
N LEU A 49 -5.02 0.20 -6.82
CA LEU A 49 -5.64 -0.52 -5.72
C LEU A 49 -6.31 0.42 -4.72
N MET A 50 -5.64 1.52 -4.33
CA MET A 50 -6.22 2.52 -3.41
C MET A 50 -7.49 3.17 -3.97
N ASN A 51 -7.48 3.46 -5.27
CA ASN A 51 -8.58 4.08 -6.01
C ASN A 51 -9.72 3.10 -6.34
N THR A 52 -9.50 1.79 -6.16
CA THR A 52 -10.56 0.81 -6.27
C THR A 52 -11.59 1.12 -5.17
N ARG A 53 -12.74 1.68 -5.59
CA ARG A 53 -13.86 1.90 -4.68
C ARG A 53 -14.28 0.54 -4.14
N LYS A 54 -14.81 0.50 -2.92
CA LYS A 54 -15.69 -0.61 -2.52
C LYS A 54 -16.84 -0.55 -3.52
N ASP A 55 -16.73 -1.23 -4.66
CA ASP A 55 -17.90 -1.58 -5.43
C ASP A 55 -18.71 -2.48 -4.49
N ARG A 56 -19.74 -1.84 -3.99
CA ARG A 56 -20.78 -2.36 -3.13
C ARG A 56 -21.42 -3.48 -3.93
N HIS A 57 -21.21 -4.72 -3.51
CA HIS A 57 -22.05 -5.84 -3.90
C HIS A 57 -22.87 -6.30 -2.70
#